data_AF-A0A0K9Q1V7-F1
#
_entry.id   AF-A0A0K9Q1V7-F1
#
_cell.length_a   1.000
_cell.length_b   1.000
_cell.length_c   1.000
_cell.angle_alpha   90.00
_cell.angle_beta   90.00
_cell.angle_gamma   90.00
#
_symmetry.space_group_name_H-M   'P 1'
#
loop_
_entity.id
_entity.type
_entity.pdbx_description
1 polymer ?
#
loop_
_entity_poly.entity_id
_entity_poly.type
_entity_poly.pdbx_seq_one_letter_code
_entity_poly.pdbx_strand_id
1 'polypeptide(L)' 'MAEEFSGDAQGLNSGTIVLLIVLTMVVLFFGGNVALYLYAQKTLPPKKKKPISKKKIKKERLKQGISAPGE' A
#
# COMPACT_ATOMS: atom_id res chain seq x y z
N MET A 1 -3.57 13.49 -14.95
CA MET A 1 -4.78 14.33 -15.06
C MET A 1 -4.38 15.67 -14.48
N ALA A 2 -3.95 16.59 -15.33
CA ALA A 2 -3.45 17.89 -14.93
C ALA A 2 -4.61 18.88 -15.00
N GLU A 3 -4.96 19.51 -13.89
CA GLU A 3 -5.87 20.64 -13.87
C GLU A 3 -5.08 21.92 -14.14
N GLU A 4 -5.54 22.68 -15.13
CA GLU A 4 -5.07 24.02 -15.46
C GLU A 4 -5.62 25.01 -14.42
N PHE A 5 -4.72 25.74 -13.74
CA PHE A 5 -5.09 26.80 -12.82
C PHE A 5 -4.92 28.16 -13.52
N SER A 6 -6.01 28.74 -14.00
CA SER A 6 -6.08 30.14 -14.41
C SER A 6 -6.28 31.01 -13.17
N GLY A 7 -5.38 31.98 -12.93
CA GLY A 7 -5.46 32.88 -11.78
C GLY A 7 -5.25 34.33 -12.21
N ASP A 8 -6.33 35.09 -12.27
CA ASP A 8 -6.30 36.55 -12.36
C ASP A 8 -5.57 37.15 -11.16
N ALA A 9 -4.81 38.23 -11.40
CA ALA A 9 -3.88 38.85 -10.45
C ALA A 9 -4.57 39.65 -9.33
N GLN A 10 -5.38 38.99 -8.51
CA GLN A 10 -5.93 39.53 -7.27
C GLN A 10 -5.41 38.68 -6.10
N GLY A 11 -4.82 39.33 -5.09
CA GLY A 11 -4.13 38.64 -3.98
C GLY A 11 -5.02 37.61 -3.27
N LEU A 12 -4.42 36.48 -2.88
CA LEU A 12 -5.14 35.37 -2.25
C LEU A 12 -5.75 35.80 -0.90
N ASN A 13 -7.05 35.54 -0.75
CA ASN A 13 -7.81 35.71 0.48
C ASN A 13 -7.25 34.81 1.61
N SER A 14 -7.31 35.27 2.85
CA SER A 14 -6.77 34.53 4.01
C SER A 14 -7.43 33.17 4.22
N GLY A 15 -8.74 33.06 4.01
CA GLY A 15 -9.47 31.78 4.05
C GLY A 15 -9.04 30.80 2.96
N THR A 16 -8.75 31.27 1.75
CA THR A 16 -8.23 30.47 0.65
C THR A 16 -6.84 29.95 0.97
N ILE A 17 -5.97 30.79 1.54
CA ILE A 17 -4.63 30.38 1.98
C ILE A 17 -4.75 29.27 3.04
N VAL A 18 -5.60 29.47 4.04
CA VAL A 18 -5.83 28.46 5.09
C VAL A 18 -6.38 27.16 4.51
N LEU A 19 -7.34 27.25 3.58
CA LEU A 19 -7.90 26.08 2.91
C LEU A 19 -6.82 25.29 2.16
N LEU A 20 -5.95 25.96 1.41
CA LEU A 20 -4.84 25.32 0.71
C LEU A 20 -3.86 24.65 1.67
N ILE A 21 -3.51 25.31 2.78
CA ILE A 21 -2.60 24.74 3.79
C ILE A 21 -3.21 23.48 4.41
N VAL A 22 -4.46 23.55 4.88
CA VAL A 22 -5.14 22.42 5.53
C VAL A 22 -5.31 21.26 4.54
N LEU A 23 -5.77 21.55 3.32
CA LEU A 23 -5.94 20.54 2.28
C LEU A 23 -4.61 19.84 1.98
N THR A 24 -3.53 20.61 1.78
CA THR A 24 -2.20 20.07 1.48
C THR A 24 -1.66 19.26 2.66
N MET A 25 -1.85 19.73 3.89
CA MET A 25 -1.42 19.03 5.09
C MET A 25 -2.12 17.68 5.24
N VAL A 26 -3.43 17.64 5.01
CA VAL A 26 -4.22 16.40 5.07
C VAL A 26 -3.79 15.43 3.95
N VAL A 27 -3.63 15.91 2.72
CA VAL A 27 -3.19 15.08 1.59
C VAL A 27 -1.80 14.50 1.84
N LEU A 28 -0.84 15.30 2.29
CA LEU A 28 0.51 14.83 2.64
C LEU A 28 0.47 13.80 3.78
N PHE A 29 -0.34 14.04 4.81
CA PHE A 29 -0.45 13.13 5.94
C PHE A 29 -1.00 11.76 5.53
N PHE A 30 -2.08 11.74 4.73
CA PHE A 30 -2.66 10.50 4.23
C PHE A 30 -1.76 9.82 3.18
N GLY A 31 -1.23 10.58 2.23
CA GLY A 31 -0.31 10.07 1.21
C GLY A 31 0.95 9.46 1.83
N GLY A 32 1.56 10.17 2.78
CA GLY A 32 2.72 9.70 3.53
C GLY A 32 2.42 8.42 4.32
N ASN A 33 1.26 8.32 4.96
CA ASN A 33 0.84 7.12 5.68
C ASN A 33 0.68 5.91 4.76
N VAL A 34 0.00 6.08 3.63
CA VAL A 34 -0.23 5.00 2.67
C VAL A 34 1.11 4.56 2.05
N ALA A 35 1.96 5.52 1.67
CA ALA A 35 3.29 5.21 1.15
C ALA A 35 4.13 4.44 2.17
N LEU A 36 4.12 4.86 3.44
CA LEU A 36 4.84 4.19 4.52
C LEU A 36 4.29 2.78 4.78
N TYR A 37 2.97 2.60 4.75
CA TYR A 37 2.32 1.30 4.90
C TYR A 37 2.72 0.34 3.77
N LEU A 38 2.71 0.80 2.52
CA LEU A 38 3.14 0.01 1.37
C LEU A 38 4.64 -0.30 1.42
N TYR A 39 5.47 0.66 1.84
CA TYR A 39 6.90 0.44 2.02
C TYR A 39 7.17 -0.61 3.09
N ALA A 40 6.50 -0.50 4.25
CA ALA A 40 6.61 -1.48 5.32
C ALA A 40 6.20 -2.86 4.83
N GLN A 41 5.09 -3.01 4.10
CA GLN A 41 4.69 -4.32 3.55
C GLN A 41 5.72 -4.94 2.59
N LYS A 42 6.44 -4.12 1.82
CA LYS A 42 7.49 -4.60 0.91
C LYS A 42 8.75 -5.03 1.67
N THR A 43 9.09 -4.34 2.74
CA THR A 43 10.28 -4.62 3.56
C THR A 43 10.01 -5.67 4.65
N LEU A 44 8.74 -5.87 5.03
CA LEU A 44 8.35 -6.85 6.02
C LEU A 44 8.66 -8.26 5.48
N PRO A 45 9.36 -9.09 6.26
CA PRO A 45 9.63 -10.46 5.86
C PRO A 45 8.31 -11.20 5.63
N PRO A 46 8.24 -12.12 4.66
CA PRO A 46 7.03 -12.89 4.41
C PRO A 46 6.57 -13.50 5.72
N LYS A 47 5.33 -13.19 6.13
CA LYS A 47 4.74 -13.73 7.36
C LYS A 47 4.98 -15.23 7.35
N LYS A 48 5.88 -15.70 8.22
CA LYS A 48 6.23 -17.12 8.30
C LYS A 48 4.93 -17.85 8.65
N LYS A 49 4.30 -18.45 7.64
CA LYS A 49 3.19 -19.37 7.87
C LYS A 49 3.73 -20.41 8.83
N LYS A 50 2.97 -20.74 9.89
CA LYS A 50 3.36 -21.78 10.84
C LYS A 50 3.86 -22.97 10.03
N PRO A 51 5.09 -23.47 10.26
CA PRO A 51 5.65 -24.52 9.44
C PRO A 51 4.66 -25.68 9.45
N ILE A 52 4.07 -25.94 8.29
CA ILE A 52 3.09 -27.00 8.15
C ILE A 52 3.90 -28.29 8.23
N SER A 53 3.54 -29.18 9.16
CA SER A 53 4.21 -30.47 9.30
C SER A 53 4.34 -31.13 7.92
N LYS A 54 5.50 -31.71 7.63
CA LYS A 54 5.77 -32.42 6.35
C LYS A 54 4.67 -33.44 6.02
N LYS A 55 4.05 -34.04 7.04
CA LYS A 55 2.89 -34.95 6.90
C LYS A 55 1.66 -34.25 6.29
N LYS A 56 1.35 -33.04 6.74
CA LYS A 56 0.20 -32.26 6.23
C LYS A 56 0.49 -31.71 4.83
N ILE A 57 1.73 -31.32 4.52
CA ILE A 57 2.15 -30.93 3.16
C ILE A 57 1.99 -32.11 2.20
N LYS A 58 2.49 -33.31 2.56
CA LYS A 58 2.33 -34.51 1.75
C LYS A 58 0.86 -34.87 1.55
N LYS A 59 0.03 -34.77 2.60
CA LYS A 59 -1.42 -35.01 2.53
C LYS A 59 -2.13 -34.04 1.58
N GLU A 60 -1.80 -32.76 1.63
CA GLU A 60 -2.37 -31.74 0.73
C GLU A 60 -1.94 -31.98 -0.72
N ARG A 61 -0.66 -32.29 -0.96
CA ARG A 61 -0.10 -32.57 -2.29
C ARG A 61 -0.69 -33.83 -2.93
N LEU A 62 -0.87 -34.90 -2.14
CA LEU A 62 -1.53 -36.13 -2.58
C LEU A 62 -3.00 -35.91 -2.93
N LYS A 63 -3.72 -35.07 -2.18
CA LYS A 63 -5.10 -34.67 -2.51
C LYS A 63 -5.20 -33.87 -3.80
N GLN A 64 -4.16 -33.08 -4.11
CA GLN A 64 -4.09 -32.25 -5.31
C GLN A 64 -3.64 -33.05 -6.54
N GLY A 65 -3.33 -34.35 -6.41
CA GLY A 65 -2.90 -35.20 -7.53
C GLY A 65 -1.53 -34.80 -8.12
N ILE A 66 -0.74 -34.02 -7.38
CA ILE A 66 0.56 -33.54 -7.85
C ILE A 66 1.56 -34.70 -7.64
N SER A 67 2.18 -35.20 -8.73
CA SER A 67 3.23 -36.22 -8.61
C SER A 67 4.36 -35.70 -7.72
N ALA A 68 4.93 -36.62 -6.93
CA ALA A 68 6.00 -36.28 -6.00
C ALA A 68 7.17 -35.68 -6.79
N PRO A 69 7.88 -34.67 -6.25
CA PRO A 69 9.10 -34.19 -6.88
C PRO A 69 10.15 -35.30 -6.75
N GLY A 70 10.34 -36.07 -7.82
CA GLY A 70 11.20 -37.26 -7.82
C GLY A 70 10.77 -38.38 -8.78
N GLU A 71 9.94 -38.10 -9.78
CA GLU A 71 9.97 -38.80 -11.07
C GLU A 71 10.75 -37.97 -12.09
#